data_AF-A0A8J3BU79-F1
#
_entry.id   AF-A0A8J3BU79-F1
#
_cell.length_a   1.000
_cell.length_b   1.000
_cell.length_c   1.000
_cell.angle_alpha   90.00
_cell.angle_beta   90.00
_cell.angle_gamma   90.00
#
_symmetry.space_group_name_H-M   'P 1'
#
loop_
_entity.id
_entity.type
_entity.pdbx_description
1 polymer ?
#
loop_
_entity_poly.entity_id
_entity_poly.type
_entity_poly.pdbx_seq_one_letter_code
_entity_poly.pdbx_strand_id
1 'polypeptide(L)'
;MTRVWRLVLAAVLTTLAFLTVPASPAAAAGCSTRNSDGATGGYSVLLYCSGAGFITGYGSTLTTANQEALLLYQLYTVSGVDCDGRSADTTTGGYSVLLYCSGAGFITGYGSSLSDAAFEARALATLYADQGRDCDGRSVSRSSGGYDVLLYCSGLGFVHGVGSTVTGAAANARLAATLG
;
A
#
# COMPACT_ATOMS: atom_id res chain seq x y z
N MET A 1 6.17 36.24 56.27
CA MET A 1 5.01 36.24 55.35
C MET A 1 5.50 36.61 53.97
N THR A 2 5.83 35.62 53.12
CA THR A 2 6.27 35.87 51.74
C THR A 2 6.18 34.61 50.89
N ARG A 3 5.55 34.77 49.72
CA ARG A 3 5.69 34.00 48.46
C ARG A 3 4.80 32.76 48.25
N VAL A 4 3.52 33.02 48.03
CA VAL A 4 2.61 32.19 47.20
C VAL A 4 2.69 32.70 45.76
N TRP A 5 3.74 32.39 45.00
CA TRP A 5 3.83 32.75 43.56
C TRP A 5 4.74 31.74 42.83
N ARG A 6 4.28 30.50 42.66
CA ARG A 6 4.87 29.53 41.73
C ARG A 6 3.82 28.52 41.30
N LEU A 7 2.82 28.92 40.52
CA LEU A 7 1.85 27.94 40.00
C LEU A 7 1.04 28.43 38.79
N VAL A 8 1.61 29.19 37.85
CA VAL A 8 0.91 29.46 36.58
C VAL A 8 1.93 29.73 35.47
N LEU A 9 2.59 28.71 34.91
CA LEU A 9 3.34 28.79 33.63
C LEU A 9 3.94 27.42 33.25
N ALA A 10 3.13 26.39 33.12
CA ALA A 10 3.62 25.08 32.63
C ALA A 10 2.53 24.24 31.92
N ALA A 11 1.56 24.88 31.28
CA ALA A 11 0.40 24.15 30.73
C ALA A 11 -0.07 24.61 29.33
N VAL A 12 0.77 25.28 28.52
CA VAL A 12 0.34 25.78 27.19
C VAL A 12 1.40 25.56 26.09
N LEU A 13 2.17 24.47 26.11
CA LEU A 13 3.23 24.28 25.10
C LEU A 13 3.49 22.85 24.62
N THR A 14 2.51 21.95 24.70
CA THR A 14 2.64 20.57 24.20
C THR A 14 1.39 20.06 23.50
N THR A 15 0.83 20.87 22.61
CA THR A 15 -0.14 20.40 21.60
C THR A 15 0.19 21.01 20.23
N LEU A 16 1.45 20.88 19.80
CA LEU A 16 1.75 20.78 18.37
C LEU A 16 1.69 19.29 18.01
N ALA A 17 0.48 18.74 18.02
CA ALA A 17 0.22 17.49 17.33
C ALA A 17 0.31 17.81 15.84
N PHE A 18 1.40 17.34 15.23
CA PHE A 18 1.66 17.35 13.81
C PHE A 18 0.43 16.87 13.03
N LEU A 19 -0.36 17.82 12.54
CA LEU A 19 -1.20 17.64 11.35
C LEU A 19 -0.25 17.58 10.15
N THR A 20 0.57 16.53 10.08
CA THR A 20 1.12 16.10 8.80
C THR A 20 -0.06 15.53 8.03
N VAL A 21 -0.77 16.39 7.32
CA VAL A 21 -1.58 15.95 6.19
C VAL A 21 -0.63 15.15 5.31
N PRO A 22 -0.87 13.85 5.05
CA PRO A 22 -0.05 13.13 4.10
C PRO A 22 -0.09 13.95 2.82
N ALA A 23 1.06 14.47 2.39
CA ALA A 23 1.15 15.20 1.15
C ALA A 23 0.67 14.23 0.06
N SER A 24 -0.57 14.41 -0.40
CA SER A 24 -1.03 13.75 -1.61
C SER A 24 0.01 14.07 -2.67
N PRO A 25 0.54 13.07 -3.41
CA PRO A 25 1.51 13.35 -4.45
C PRO A 25 0.90 14.44 -5.34
N ALA A 26 1.59 15.58 -5.43
CA ALA A 26 1.20 16.63 -6.35
C ALA A 26 1.04 15.97 -7.71
N ALA A 27 -0.06 16.26 -8.42
CA ALA A 27 -0.29 15.72 -9.75
C ALA A 27 1.02 15.86 -10.54
N ALA A 28 1.67 14.73 -10.82
CA ALA A 28 3.01 14.76 -11.39
C ALA A 28 2.91 15.51 -12.71
N ALA A 29 3.71 16.57 -12.87
CA ALA A 29 3.76 17.33 -14.11
C ALA A 29 4.12 16.33 -15.24
N GLY A 30 3.13 15.95 -16.05
CA GLY A 30 3.28 14.94 -17.11
C GLY A 30 2.40 13.70 -16.99
N CYS A 31 1.58 13.56 -15.95
CA CYS A 31 0.54 12.53 -15.86
C CYS A 31 -0.86 13.09 -16.15
N SER A 32 -1.65 12.38 -16.95
CA SER A 32 -3.06 12.67 -17.18
C SER A 32 -3.93 11.43 -17.01
N THR A 33 -5.12 11.60 -16.45
CA THR A 33 -6.10 10.53 -16.38
C THR A 33 -6.63 10.23 -17.77
N ARG A 34 -6.55 8.96 -18.18
CA ARG A 34 -7.07 8.50 -19.47
C ARG A 34 -8.50 7.99 -19.36
N ASN A 35 -8.76 7.13 -18.38
CA ASN A 35 -10.07 6.59 -18.05
C ASN A 35 -10.10 6.12 -16.60
N SER A 36 -11.32 5.94 -16.11
CA SER A 36 -11.59 5.29 -14.84
C SER A 36 -12.74 4.32 -15.02
N ASP A 37 -12.62 3.13 -14.46
CA ASP A 37 -13.60 2.06 -14.59
C ASP A 37 -14.03 1.53 -13.22
N GLY A 38 -15.18 0.87 -13.19
CA GLY A 38 -15.62 0.13 -12.01
C GLY A 38 -14.79 -1.14 -11.85
N ALA A 39 -14.38 -1.44 -10.62
CA ALA A 39 -13.67 -2.66 -10.26
C ALA A 39 -14.36 -3.35 -9.08
N THR A 40 -14.04 -4.61 -8.85
CA THR A 40 -14.54 -5.36 -7.69
C THR A 40 -14.21 -4.62 -6.39
N GLY A 41 -15.24 -4.13 -5.68
CA GLY A 41 -15.07 -3.38 -4.43
C GLY A 41 -14.68 -1.91 -4.56
N GLY A 42 -14.62 -1.34 -5.78
CA GLY A 42 -14.29 0.06 -5.98
C GLY A 42 -14.02 0.43 -7.43
N TYR A 43 -12.85 1.00 -7.70
CA TYR A 43 -12.50 1.62 -8.98
C TYR A 43 -11.07 1.29 -9.39
N SER A 44 -10.84 1.33 -10.70
CA SER A 44 -9.52 1.47 -11.30
C SER A 44 -9.40 2.83 -11.98
N VAL A 45 -8.20 3.40 -11.96
CA VAL A 45 -7.86 4.63 -12.67
C VAL A 45 -6.60 4.38 -13.48
N LEU A 46 -6.70 4.57 -14.79
CA LEU A 46 -5.57 4.49 -15.71
C LEU A 46 -5.03 5.89 -15.97
N LEU A 47 -3.77 6.10 -15.59
CA LEU A 47 -3.01 7.29 -15.92
C LEU A 47 -2.12 7.03 -17.13
N TYR A 48 -1.94 8.05 -17.96
CA TYR A 48 -0.84 8.14 -18.90
C TYR A 48 0.20 9.13 -18.36
N CYS A 49 1.40 8.65 -18.09
CA CYS A 49 2.51 9.45 -17.59
C CYS A 49 3.64 9.47 -18.62
N SER A 50 4.05 10.67 -19.02
CA SER A 50 5.18 10.85 -19.94
C SER A 50 6.44 10.15 -19.41
N GLY A 51 7.05 9.27 -20.20
CA GLY A 51 8.27 8.53 -19.82
C GLY A 51 8.06 7.22 -19.05
N ALA A 52 6.83 6.92 -18.59
CA ALA A 52 6.47 5.63 -17.99
C ALA A 52 5.39 4.89 -18.81
N GLY A 53 4.56 5.62 -19.55
CA GLY A 53 3.44 5.02 -20.29
C GLY A 53 2.19 4.94 -19.43
N PHE A 54 1.54 3.78 -19.43
CA PHE A 54 0.26 3.58 -18.75
C PHE A 54 0.45 2.95 -17.37
N ILE A 55 -0.18 3.54 -16.36
CA ILE A 55 -0.16 3.05 -14.99
C ILE A 55 -1.58 2.99 -14.45
N THR A 56 -1.99 1.79 -14.05
CA THR A 56 -3.30 1.53 -13.45
C THR A 56 -3.19 1.45 -11.93
N GLY A 57 -3.95 2.29 -11.23
CA GLY A 57 -4.13 2.21 -9.78
C GLY A 57 -5.52 1.72 -9.41
N TYR A 58 -5.63 1.03 -8.27
CA TYR A 58 -6.90 0.56 -7.71
C TYR A 58 -7.20 1.23 -6.37
N GLY A 59 -8.49 1.35 -6.05
CA GLY A 59 -8.91 1.83 -4.75
C GLY A 59 -10.42 1.80 -4.55
N SER A 60 -10.86 1.83 -3.30
CA SER A 60 -12.28 1.78 -2.91
C SER A 60 -13.07 3.00 -3.42
N THR A 61 -12.39 4.09 -3.78
CA THR A 61 -12.95 5.30 -4.41
C THR A 61 -12.10 5.71 -5.61
N LEU A 62 -12.68 6.51 -6.52
CA LEU A 62 -11.93 7.12 -7.64
C LEU A 62 -10.72 7.91 -7.14
N THR A 63 -10.85 8.66 -6.04
CA THR A 63 -9.75 9.44 -5.46
C THR A 63 -8.61 8.54 -5.00
N THR A 64 -8.91 7.46 -4.27
CA THR A 64 -7.89 6.52 -3.79
C THR A 64 -7.25 5.76 -4.96
N ALA A 65 -8.01 5.39 -6.00
CA ALA A 65 -7.46 4.72 -7.16
C ALA A 65 -6.51 5.64 -7.96
N ASN A 66 -6.90 6.90 -8.15
CA ASN A 66 -6.04 7.90 -8.80
C ASN A 66 -4.76 8.16 -7.98
N GLN A 67 -4.90 8.27 -6.66
CA GLN A 67 -3.75 8.44 -5.77
C GLN A 67 -2.81 7.23 -5.83
N GLU A 68 -3.36 6.02 -5.87
CA GLU A 68 -2.57 4.80 -5.98
C GLU A 68 -1.79 4.75 -7.30
N ALA A 69 -2.41 5.12 -8.42
CA ALA A 69 -1.73 5.21 -9.71
C ALA A 69 -0.57 6.21 -9.69
N LEU A 70 -0.76 7.37 -9.03
CA LEU A 70 0.31 8.36 -8.85
C LEU A 70 1.45 7.84 -7.96
N LEU A 71 1.13 7.03 -6.94
CA LEU A 71 2.13 6.45 -6.05
C LEU A 71 2.92 5.32 -6.73
N LEU A 72 2.30 4.55 -7.63
CA LEU A 72 3.00 3.61 -8.51
C LEU A 72 3.92 4.33 -9.49
N TYR A 73 3.47 5.44 -10.08
CA TYR A 73 4.34 6.29 -10.90
C TYR A 73 5.51 6.85 -10.08
N GLN A 74 5.26 7.27 -8.84
CA GLN A 74 6.33 7.73 -7.96
C GLN A 74 7.36 6.62 -7.71
N LEU A 75 6.93 5.38 -7.46
CA LEU A 75 7.83 4.24 -7.31
C LEU A 75 8.74 4.07 -8.53
N TYR A 76 8.18 4.15 -9.74
CA TYR A 76 8.97 4.15 -10.98
C TYR A 76 9.99 5.29 -11.02
N THR A 77 9.58 6.53 -10.74
CA THR A 77 10.50 7.68 -10.82
C THR A 77 11.64 7.62 -9.80
N VAL A 78 11.43 6.97 -8.65
CA VAL A 78 12.42 6.87 -7.57
C VAL A 78 13.33 5.66 -7.72
N SER A 79 12.78 4.52 -8.12
CA SER A 79 13.50 3.23 -8.10
C SER A 79 13.72 2.60 -9.48
N GLY A 80 13.04 3.10 -10.52
CA GLY A 80 13.01 2.49 -11.85
C GLY A 80 12.10 1.26 -11.96
N VAL A 81 11.48 0.81 -10.86
CA VAL A 81 10.51 -0.30 -10.88
C VAL A 81 9.18 0.19 -11.41
N ASP A 82 8.87 -0.21 -12.64
CA ASP A 82 7.61 0.10 -13.32
C ASP A 82 6.56 -0.93 -12.96
N CYS A 83 5.46 -0.50 -12.34
CA CYS A 83 4.38 -1.35 -11.86
C CYS A 83 3.03 -0.88 -12.40
N ASP A 84 2.27 -1.81 -12.97
CA ASP A 84 0.94 -1.56 -13.52
C ASP A 84 -0.10 -2.52 -12.90
N GLY A 85 -1.24 -1.97 -12.49
CA GLY A 85 -2.37 -2.76 -12.00
C GLY A 85 -2.99 -3.63 -13.09
N ARG A 86 -3.22 -4.91 -12.78
CA ARG A 86 -3.74 -5.92 -13.73
C ARG A 86 -5.15 -6.38 -13.41
N SER A 87 -5.41 -6.68 -12.14
CA SER A 87 -6.74 -7.09 -11.70
C SER A 87 -6.98 -6.77 -10.23
N ALA A 88 -8.26 -6.77 -9.86
CA ALA A 88 -8.73 -6.66 -8.49
C ALA A 88 -9.88 -7.65 -8.27
N ASP A 89 -9.79 -8.45 -7.21
CA ASP A 89 -10.70 -9.55 -6.94
C ASP A 89 -11.10 -9.60 -5.46
N THR A 90 -12.19 -10.32 -5.16
CA THR A 90 -12.54 -10.65 -3.77
C THR A 90 -11.75 -11.86 -3.29
N THR A 91 -11.45 -11.88 -2.00
CA THR A 91 -10.83 -13.03 -1.31
C THR A 91 -11.46 -13.23 0.06
N THR A 92 -11.00 -14.24 0.80
CA THR A 92 -11.47 -14.53 2.15
C THR A 92 -11.31 -13.32 3.07
N GLY A 93 -12.42 -12.68 3.43
CA GLY A 93 -12.44 -11.55 4.38
C GLY A 93 -11.92 -10.22 3.83
N GLY A 94 -11.73 -10.09 2.52
CA GLY A 94 -11.16 -8.88 1.92
C GLY A 94 -11.06 -8.91 0.40
N TYR A 95 -10.03 -8.25 -0.11
CA TYR A 95 -9.73 -8.06 -1.52
C TYR A 95 -8.27 -8.42 -1.82
N SER A 96 -8.00 -8.70 -3.09
CA SER A 96 -6.65 -8.84 -3.64
C SER A 96 -6.46 -7.90 -4.82
N VAL A 97 -5.27 -7.32 -4.93
CA VAL A 97 -4.84 -6.53 -6.09
C VAL A 97 -3.59 -7.16 -6.67
N LEU A 98 -3.63 -7.44 -7.97
CA LEU A 98 -2.51 -7.95 -8.73
C LEU A 98 -1.84 -6.82 -9.49
N LEU A 99 -0.56 -6.60 -9.22
CA LEU A 99 0.32 -5.75 -10.00
C LEU A 99 1.23 -6.60 -10.89
N TYR A 100 1.59 -6.08 -12.05
CA TYR A 100 2.75 -6.54 -12.80
C TYR A 100 3.85 -5.49 -12.68
N CYS A 101 5.00 -5.88 -12.17
CA CYS A 101 6.17 -5.03 -11.97
C CYS A 101 7.34 -5.52 -12.82
N SER A 102 8.03 -4.61 -13.50
CA SER A 102 9.23 -4.95 -14.27
C SER A 102 10.32 -5.51 -13.35
N GLY A 103 10.89 -6.66 -13.73
CA GLY A 103 11.90 -7.38 -12.95
C GLY A 103 11.35 -8.31 -11.86
N ALA A 104 10.33 -7.89 -11.10
CA ALA A 104 9.70 -8.74 -10.07
C ALA A 104 8.64 -9.69 -10.64
N GLY A 105 7.98 -9.33 -11.75
CA GLY A 105 6.87 -10.10 -12.28
C GLY A 105 5.55 -9.76 -11.59
N PHE A 106 4.80 -10.77 -11.16
CA PHE A 106 3.47 -10.58 -10.59
C PHE A 106 3.54 -10.46 -9.07
N ILE A 107 2.91 -9.41 -8.53
CA ILE A 107 2.83 -9.15 -7.09
C ILE A 107 1.36 -9.02 -6.70
N THR A 108 0.91 -9.92 -5.82
CA THR A 108 -0.44 -9.88 -5.24
C THR A 108 -0.39 -9.31 -3.84
N GLY A 109 -1.09 -8.20 -3.61
CA GLY A 109 -1.35 -7.64 -2.28
C GLY A 109 -2.74 -8.00 -1.78
N TYR A 110 -2.88 -8.14 -0.45
CA TYR A 110 -4.15 -8.43 0.21
C TYR A 110 -4.52 -7.36 1.23
N GLY A 111 -5.81 -7.11 1.38
CA GLY A 111 -6.33 -6.15 2.36
C GLY A 111 -7.81 -6.33 2.64
N SER A 112 -8.30 -5.75 3.73
CA SER A 112 -9.72 -5.77 4.09
C SER A 112 -10.57 -4.83 3.23
N SER A 113 -9.95 -3.85 2.57
CA SER A 113 -10.55 -3.00 1.53
C SER A 113 -9.76 -3.09 0.22
N LEU A 114 -10.34 -2.64 -0.89
CA LEU A 114 -9.61 -2.59 -2.16
C LEU A 114 -8.42 -1.63 -2.07
N SER A 115 -8.58 -0.50 -1.38
CA SER A 115 -7.48 0.44 -1.11
C SER A 115 -6.36 -0.20 -0.28
N ASP A 116 -6.69 -1.00 0.73
CA ASP A 116 -5.70 -1.68 1.57
C ASP A 116 -4.91 -2.71 0.76
N ALA A 117 -5.60 -3.47 -0.10
CA ALA A 117 -4.96 -4.45 -0.97
C ALA A 117 -4.04 -3.79 -1.99
N ALA A 118 -4.46 -2.66 -2.59
CA ALA A 118 -3.65 -1.90 -3.53
C ALA A 118 -2.40 -1.30 -2.86
N PHE A 119 -2.58 -0.71 -1.66
CA PHE A 119 -1.46 -0.24 -0.84
C PHE A 119 -0.46 -1.35 -0.54
N GLU A 120 -0.94 -2.52 -0.13
CA GLU A 120 -0.07 -3.64 0.23
C GLU A 120 0.67 -4.18 -1.00
N ALA A 121 0.01 -4.27 -2.16
CA ALA A 121 0.67 -4.67 -3.40
C ALA A 121 1.81 -3.71 -3.78
N ARG A 122 1.59 -2.39 -3.67
CA ARG A 122 2.67 -1.40 -3.84
C ARG A 122 3.76 -1.53 -2.79
N ALA A 123 3.41 -1.82 -1.53
CA ALA A 123 4.39 -2.00 -0.46
C ALA A 123 5.30 -3.21 -0.70
N LEU A 124 4.77 -4.30 -1.25
CA LEU A 124 5.56 -5.45 -1.69
C LEU A 124 6.45 -5.10 -2.90
N ALA A 125 5.95 -4.31 -3.86
CA ALA A 125 6.76 -3.80 -4.95
C ALA A 125 7.90 -2.89 -4.47
N THR A 126 7.66 -2.09 -3.43
CA THR A 126 8.68 -1.26 -2.79
C THR A 126 9.72 -2.12 -2.07
N LEU A 127 9.30 -3.22 -1.42
CA LEU A 127 10.24 -4.18 -0.82
C LEU A 127 11.18 -4.79 -1.87
N TYR A 128 10.65 -5.12 -3.06
CA TYR A 128 11.47 -5.56 -4.18
C TYR A 128 12.44 -4.45 -4.64
N ALA A 129 11.96 -3.22 -4.80
CA ALA A 129 12.80 -2.09 -5.19
C ALA A 129 13.97 -1.86 -4.22
N ASP A 130 13.71 -1.98 -2.91
CA ASP A 130 14.69 -1.69 -1.87
C ASP A 130 15.66 -2.86 -1.60
N GLN A 131 15.20 -4.11 -1.72
CA GLN A 131 15.96 -5.28 -1.27
C GLN A 131 16.20 -6.34 -2.35
N GLY A 132 15.66 -6.16 -3.56
CA GLY A 132 15.65 -7.18 -4.61
C GLY A 132 14.84 -8.44 -4.25
N ARG A 133 14.03 -8.36 -3.18
CA ARG A 133 13.22 -9.47 -2.68
C ARG A 133 11.84 -9.42 -3.33
N ASP A 134 11.59 -10.34 -4.24
CA ASP A 134 10.28 -10.53 -4.85
C ASP A 134 9.39 -11.29 -3.89
N CYS A 135 8.29 -10.68 -3.47
CA CYS A 135 7.31 -11.26 -2.56
C CYS A 135 5.92 -11.16 -3.18
N ASP A 136 5.28 -12.31 -3.39
CA ASP A 136 3.95 -12.42 -3.97
C ASP A 136 2.96 -13.06 -3.00
N GLY A 137 1.78 -12.46 -2.87
CA GLY A 137 0.67 -13.02 -2.12
C GLY A 137 0.14 -14.31 -2.72
N ARG A 138 0.12 -15.39 -1.92
CA ARG A 138 -0.32 -16.72 -2.36
C ARG A 138 -1.73 -17.06 -1.92
N SER A 139 -2.09 -16.74 -0.69
CA SER A 139 -3.42 -17.06 -0.17
C SER A 139 -3.77 -16.27 1.08
N VAL A 140 -5.08 -16.13 1.31
CA VAL A 140 -5.66 -15.69 2.58
C VAL A 140 -6.52 -16.81 3.14
N SER A 141 -6.29 -17.18 4.39
CA SER A 141 -7.09 -18.17 5.09
C SER A 141 -7.64 -17.61 6.41
N ARG A 142 -8.74 -18.18 6.88
CA ARG A 142 -9.33 -17.82 8.17
C ARG A 142 -8.70 -18.67 9.26
N SER A 143 -8.30 -18.06 10.37
CA SER A 143 -7.71 -18.72 11.52
C SER A 143 -8.51 -18.44 12.79
N SER A 144 -8.26 -19.22 13.86
CA SER A 144 -8.89 -18.96 15.16
C SER A 144 -8.42 -17.61 15.70
N GLY A 145 -9.30 -16.61 15.64
CA GLY A 145 -9.01 -15.24 16.08
C GLY A 145 -8.71 -14.24 14.97
N GLY A 146 -8.74 -14.64 13.68
CA GLY A 146 -8.53 -13.69 12.58
C GLY A 146 -8.25 -14.35 11.23
N TYR A 147 -7.19 -13.86 10.59
CA TYR A 147 -6.75 -14.22 9.24
C TYR A 147 -5.27 -14.56 9.24
N ASP A 148 -4.87 -15.46 8.35
CA ASP A 148 -3.48 -15.77 8.00
C ASP A 148 -3.27 -15.46 6.51
N VAL A 149 -2.27 -14.63 6.23
CA VAL A 149 -1.84 -14.26 4.88
C VAL A 149 -0.49 -14.91 4.61
N LEU A 150 -0.45 -15.66 3.51
CA LEU A 150 0.75 -16.34 3.03
C LEU A 150 1.36 -15.56 1.87
N LEU A 151 2.63 -15.19 2.01
CA LEU A 151 3.48 -14.68 0.94
C LEU A 151 4.47 -15.76 0.52
N TYR A 152 4.87 -15.75 -0.75
CA TYR A 152 6.08 -16.44 -1.21
C TYR A 152 7.11 -15.39 -1.57
N CYS A 153 8.27 -15.45 -0.90
CA CYS A 153 9.35 -14.50 -1.09
C CYS A 153 10.61 -15.19 -1.62
N SER A 154 11.23 -14.63 -2.66
CA SER A 154 12.50 -15.10 -3.17
C SER A 154 13.56 -15.12 -2.06
N GLY A 155 14.22 -16.27 -1.91
CA GLY A 155 15.23 -16.50 -0.88
C GLY A 155 14.72 -16.81 0.54
N LEU A 156 13.42 -16.64 0.85
CA LEU A 156 12.85 -17.03 2.16
C LEU A 156 11.84 -18.18 2.05
N GLY A 157 11.27 -18.39 0.87
CA GLY A 157 10.15 -19.32 0.70
C GLY A 157 8.86 -18.72 1.25
N PHE A 158 8.11 -19.52 2.01
CA PHE A 158 6.80 -19.13 2.51
C PHE A 158 6.89 -18.32 3.80
N VAL A 159 6.27 -17.14 3.81
CA VAL A 159 6.21 -16.24 4.95
C VAL A 159 4.75 -16.02 5.33
N HIS A 160 4.46 -16.17 6.62
CA HIS A 160 3.11 -16.03 7.16
C HIS A 160 2.96 -14.75 7.97
N GLY A 161 1.77 -14.17 7.94
CA GLY A 161 1.38 -13.09 8.82
C GLY A 161 -0.04 -13.32 9.33
N VAL A 162 -0.22 -13.21 10.65
CA VAL A 162 -1.51 -13.40 11.30
C VAL A 162 -2.00 -12.07 11.84
N GLY A 163 -3.30 -11.80 11.70
CA GLY A 163 -3.92 -10.58 12.20
C GLY A 163 -5.42 -10.72 12.39
N SER A 164 -6.04 -9.82 13.17
CA SER A 164 -7.50 -9.78 13.35
C SER A 164 -8.24 -9.36 12.07
N THR A 165 -7.54 -8.72 11.13
CA THR A 165 -8.03 -8.33 9.81
C THR A 165 -7.06 -8.83 8.73
N VAL A 166 -7.54 -8.93 7.48
CA VAL A 166 -6.69 -9.30 6.33
C VAL A 166 -5.57 -8.28 6.16
N THR A 167 -5.86 -6.98 6.32
CA THR A 167 -4.86 -5.90 6.27
C THR A 167 -3.77 -6.09 7.32
N GLY A 168 -4.14 -6.40 8.56
CA GLY A 168 -3.16 -6.63 9.63
C GLY A 168 -2.32 -7.89 9.39
N ALA A 169 -2.95 -8.96 8.91
CA ALA A 169 -2.27 -10.19 8.55
C ALA A 169 -1.25 -9.97 7.43
N ALA A 170 -1.63 -9.28 6.35
CA ALA A 170 -0.73 -8.98 5.23
C ALA A 170 0.44 -8.09 5.64
N ALA A 171 0.18 -7.02 6.41
CA ALA A 171 1.24 -6.15 6.92
C ALA A 171 2.23 -6.92 7.82
N ASN A 172 1.75 -7.86 8.65
CA ASN A 172 2.61 -8.71 9.45
C ASN A 172 3.43 -9.69 8.60
N ALA A 173 2.85 -10.23 7.53
CA ALA A 173 3.57 -11.12 6.61
C ALA A 173 4.70 -10.37 5.88
N ARG A 174 4.43 -9.14 5.40
CA ARG A 174 5.44 -8.28 4.79
C ARG A 174 6.53 -7.86 5.78
N LEU A 175 6.15 -7.56 7.03
CA LEU A 175 7.13 -7.26 8.08
C LEU A 175 8.05 -8.46 8.33
N ALA A 176 7.49 -9.67 8.45
CA ALA A 176 8.29 -10.88 8.59
C ALA A 176 9.22 -11.09 7.39
N ALA A 177 8.73 -10.88 6.16
CA ALA A 177 9.57 -10.98 4.96
C ALA A 177 10.71 -9.94 4.92
N THR A 178 10.50 -8.78 5.52
CA THR A 178 11.52 -7.72 5.65
C THR A 178 12.62 -8.10 6.64
N LEU A 179 12.28 -8.87 7.69
CA LEU A 179 13.23 -9.26 8.75
C LEU A 179 14.08 -10.49 8.39
N GLY A 180 13.60 -11.33 7.45
CA GLY A 180 14.25 -12.59 7.07
C GLY A 180 13.96 -13.73 8.04
#